data_AF-A0A453LLD9-F1
#
_entry.id   AF-A0A453LLD9-F1
#
_cell.length_a   1.000
_cell.length_b   1.000
_cell.length_c   1.000
_cell.angle_alpha   90.00
_cell.angle_beta   90.00
_cell.angle_gamma   90.00
#
_symmetry.space_group_name_H-M   'P 1'
#
loop_
_entity.id
_entity.type
_entity.pdbx_description
1 polymer ?
#
loop_
_entity_poly.entity_id
_entity_poly.type
_entity_poly.pdbx_seq_one_letter_code
_entity_poly.pdbx_strand_id
1 'polypeptide(L)' 'MNIIWSSMLIWANFHEAFPSTNLSLEEWWDKARSRLQGDKKRALNSLVILVVWSIWRERNRRVFGVIHTPIQHVIDQIK' A
#
# COMPACT_ATOMS: atom_id res chain seq x y z
N MET A 1 0.91 7.61 -8.50
CA MET A 1 0.65 6.70 -7.37
C MET A 1 0.63 7.51 -6.09
N ASN A 2 -0.31 7.28 -5.16
CA ASN A 2 -0.46 8.03 -3.90
C ASN A 2 0.77 7.89 -2.98
N ILE A 3 1.13 8.94 -2.23
CA ILE A 3 2.26 9.01 -1.28
C ILE A 3 2.35 7.77 -0.37
N ILE A 4 1.22 7.25 0.11
CA ILE A 4 1.18 6.07 1.00
C ILE A 4 1.86 4.86 0.32
N TRP A 5 1.54 4.59 -0.95
CA TRP A 5 2.11 3.45 -1.68
C TRP A 5 3.62 3.58 -1.87
N SER A 6 4.10 4.75 -2.29
CA SER A 6 5.53 4.99 -2.43
C SER A 6 6.26 4.87 -1.10
N SER A 7 5.72 5.42 -0.01
CA SER A 7 6.35 5.34 1.32
C SER A 7 6.44 3.90 1.83
N MET A 8 5.40 3.09 1.62
CA MET A 8 5.37 1.70 2.07
C MET A 8 6.30 0.80 1.25
N LEU A 9 6.37 1.00 -0.07
CA LEU A 9 7.29 0.26 -0.93
C LEU A 9 8.75 0.60 -0.62
N ILE A 10 9.07 1.86 -0.32
CA ILE A 10 10.42 2.28 0.11
C ILE A 10 10.76 1.61 1.45
N TRP A 11 9.87 1.72 2.43
CA TRP A 11 10.10 1.16 3.77
C TRP A 11 10.31 -0.36 3.73
N ALA A 12 9.55 -1.08 2.89
CA ALA A 12 9.66 -2.52 2.73
C ALA A 12 10.70 -2.98 1.68
N ASN A 13 11.53 -2.06 1.15
CA ASN A 13 12.59 -2.34 0.18
C ASN A 13 12.10 -3.00 -1.13
N PHE A 14 10.87 -2.70 -1.58
CA PHE A 14 10.28 -3.21 -2.83
C PHE A 14 10.46 -2.23 -3.99
N HIS A 15 11.70 -1.83 -4.28
CA HIS A 15 12.02 -0.90 -5.38
C HIS A 15 11.62 -1.42 -6.76
N GLU A 16 11.69 -2.74 -6.95
CA GLU A 16 11.29 -3.46 -8.16
C GLU A 16 9.77 -3.43 -8.42
N ALA A 17 8.97 -3.11 -7.41
CA ALA A 17 7.53 -2.99 -7.49
C ALA A 17 7.06 -1.54 -7.66
N PHE A 18 7.93 -0.57 -7.97
CA PHE A 18 7.45 0.79 -8.21
C PHE A 18 6.53 0.84 -9.44
N PRO A 19 5.35 1.47 -9.31
CA PRO A 19 4.39 1.61 -10.40
C PRO A 19 4.90 2.56 -11.48
N SER A 20 4.62 2.22 -12.74
CA SER A 20 4.58 3.21 -13.83
C SER A 20 3.39 4.14 -13.61
N THR A 21 3.53 5.41 -13.99
CA THR A 21 2.39 6.36 -13.95
C THR A 21 1.25 5.85 -14.85
N ASN A 22 0.01 5.92 -14.35
CA ASN A 22 -1.26 5.61 -15.03
C ASN A 22 -1.78 4.16 -14.93
N LEU A 23 -1.25 3.31 -14.05
CA LEU A 23 -1.88 2.01 -13.77
C LEU A 23 -2.87 2.11 -12.61
N SER A 24 -3.99 1.37 -12.71
CA SER A 24 -4.83 1.08 -11.54
C SER A 24 -4.07 0.25 -10.50
N LEU A 25 -4.60 0.19 -9.28
CA LEU A 25 -4.01 -0.62 -8.20
C LEU A 25 -3.92 -2.09 -8.60
N GLU A 26 -4.96 -2.63 -9.24
CA GLU A 26 -5.03 -4.02 -9.67
C GLU A 26 -4.00 -4.33 -10.76
N GLU A 27 -3.96 -3.52 -11.82
CA GLU A 27 -3.01 -3.70 -12.93
C GLU A 27 -1.56 -3.58 -12.46
N TRP A 28 -1.28 -2.64 -11.56
CA TRP A 28 0.04 -2.52 -10.95
C TRP A 28 0.37 -3.73 -10.09
N TRP A 29 -0.54 -4.18 -9.22
CA TRP A 29 -0.29 -5.27 -8.30
C TRP A 29 -0.03 -6.58 -9.03
N ASP A 30 -0.81 -6.86 -10.09
CA ASP A 30 -0.62 -8.04 -10.92
C ASP A 30 0.74 -8.01 -11.65
N LYS A 31 1.10 -6.86 -12.24
CA LYS A 31 2.43 -6.66 -12.85
C LYS A 31 3.59 -6.77 -11.86
N ALA A 32 3.46 -6.22 -10.66
CA ALA A 32 4.50 -6.31 -9.63
C ALA A 32 4.65 -7.75 -9.14
N ARG A 33 3.54 -8.45 -8.91
CA ARG A 33 3.51 -9.84 -8.46
C ARG A 33 4.08 -10.82 -9.50
N SER A 34 3.85 -10.60 -10.79
CA SER A 34 4.37 -11.48 -11.85
C SER A 34 5.90 -11.41 -11.99
N ARG A 35 6.52 -10.31 -11.55
CA ARG A 35 7.98 -10.12 -11.53
C ARG A 35 8.66 -10.74 -10.32
N LEU A 36 7.91 -11.07 -9.27
CA LEU A 36 8.44 -11.61 -8.02
C LEU A 36 8.17 -13.10 -7.88
N GLN A 37 9.07 -13.79 -7.17
CA GLN A 37 8.95 -15.22 -6.88
C GLN A 37 9.13 -15.49 -5.39
N GLY A 38 8.69 -16.68 -4.95
CA GLY A 38 8.86 -17.17 -3.59
C GLY A 38 8.37 -16.20 -2.52
N ASP A 39 9.19 -16.01 -1.49
CA ASP A 39 8.83 -15.22 -0.31
C ASP A 39 8.72 -13.72 -0.59
N LYS A 40 9.45 -13.19 -1.57
CA LYS A 40 9.29 -11.78 -2.00
C LYS A 40 7.87 -11.51 -2.50
N LYS A 41 7.34 -12.43 -3.31
CA LYS A 41 5.96 -12.34 -3.83
C LYS A 41 4.92 -12.40 -2.70
N ARG A 42 5.14 -13.27 -1.72
CA ARG A 42 4.28 -13.39 -0.52
C ARG A 42 4.33 -12.12 0.32
N ALA A 43 5.52 -11.61 0.60
CA ALA A 43 5.71 -10.39 1.38
C ALA A 43 5.08 -9.16 0.69
N LEU A 44 5.24 -9.00 -0.63
CA LEU A 44 4.57 -7.95 -1.39
C LEU A 44 3.04 -8.06 -1.26
N ASN A 45 2.48 -9.27 -1.38
CA ASN A 45 1.04 -9.47 -1.24
C ASN A 45 0.53 -9.09 0.14
N SER A 46 1.21 -9.53 1.20
CA SER A 46 0.85 -9.16 2.57
C SER A 46 0.91 -7.66 2.78
N LEU A 47 1.96 -6.99 2.27
CA LEU A 47 2.10 -5.54 2.34
C LEU A 47 0.94 -4.83 1.64
N VAL A 48 0.59 -5.24 0.41
CA VAL A 48 -0.50 -4.62 -0.35
C VAL A 48 -1.82 -4.76 0.39
N ILE A 49 -2.14 -5.95 0.91
CA ILE A 49 -3.35 -6.17 1.70
C ILE A 49 -3.36 -5.29 2.96
N LEU A 50 -2.24 -5.20 3.67
CA LEU A 50 -2.12 -4.37 4.87
C LEU A 50 -2.35 -2.88 4.58
N VAL A 51 -1.80 -2.37 3.47
CA VAL A 51 -1.99 -0.98 3.05
C VAL A 51 -3.44 -0.72 2.65
N VAL A 52 -4.05 -1.60 1.82
CA VAL A 52 -5.48 -1.46 1.44
C VAL A 52 -6.36 -1.47 2.68
N TRP A 53 -6.14 -2.41 3.59
CA TRP A 53 -6.93 -2.54 4.81
C TRP A 53 -6.79 -1.31 5.71
N SER A 54 -5.57 -0.77 5.85
CA SER A 54 -5.32 0.44 6.66
C SER A 54 -5.99 1.68 6.07
N ILE A 55 -5.96 1.83 4.74
CA ILE A 55 -6.69 2.90 4.04
C ILE A 55 -8.20 2.74 4.25
N TRP A 56 -8.73 1.53 4.10
CA TRP A 56 -10.14 1.25 4.34
C TRP A 56 -10.55 1.58 5.79
N ARG A 57 -9.75 1.16 6.76
CA ARG A 57 -9.95 1.44 8.19
C ARG A 57 -9.98 2.94 8.47
N GLU A 58 -9.04 3.71 7.94
CA GLU A 58 -9.01 5.17 8.11
C GLU A 58 -10.22 5.84 7.44
N ARG A 59 -10.62 5.39 6.24
CA ARG A 59 -11.83 5.92 5.58
C ARG A 59 -13.08 5.68 6.41
N ASN A 60 -13.23 4.49 6.99
CA ASN A 60 -14.33 4.20 7.90
C ASN A 60 -14.27 5.04 9.17
N ARG A 61 -13.08 5.25 9.75
CA ARG A 61 -12.92 6.13 10.90
C ARG A 61 -13.40 7.56 10.61
N ARG A 62 -13.11 8.07 9.41
CA ARG A 62 -13.58 9.40 8.99
C ARG A 62 -15.09 9.46 8.81
N VAL A 63 -15.68 8.45 8.18
CA VAL A 63 -17.13 8.41 7.90
C VAL A 63 -17.95 8.19 9.17
N PHE A 64 -17.54 7.25 10.03
CA PHE A 64 -18.33 6.84 11.19
C PHE A 64 -17.89 7.48 12.51
N GLY A 65 -16.64 7.95 12.60
CA GLY A 65 -16.08 8.53 13.83
C GLY A 65 -15.91 10.05 13.81
N VAL A 66 -16.04 10.72 12.66
CA VAL A 66 -15.79 12.18 12.48
C VAL A 66 -14.38 12.60 12.96
N ILE A 67 -13.42 11.66 12.97
CA ILE A 67 -12.03 11.92 13.34
C ILE A 67 -11.20 12.00 12.06
N HIS A 68 -10.55 13.14 11.84
CA HIS A 68 -9.62 13.33 10.74
C HIS A 68 -8.19 13.09 11.21
N THR A 69 -7.59 11.97 10.80
CA THR A 69 -6.19 11.69 11.10
C THR A 69 -5.30 12.14 9.93
N PRO A 70 -4.19 12.86 10.17
CA PRO A 70 -3.23 13.18 9.12
C PRO A 70 -2.67 11.93 8.43
N ILE A 71 -2.33 12.05 7.14
CA ILE A 71 -1.81 10.93 6.33
C ILE A 71 -0.56 10.28 6.94
N GLN A 72 0.26 11.08 7.64
CA GLN A 72 1.45 10.62 8.33
C GLN A 72 1.13 9.60 9.42
N HIS A 73 0.05 9.80 10.17
CA HIS A 73 -0.37 8.86 11.21
C HIS A 73 -0.85 7.53 10.62
N VAL A 74 -1.45 7.55 9.42
CA VAL A 74 -1.84 6.32 8.72
C VAL A 74 -0.59 5.54 8.28
N ILE A 75 0.43 6.25 7.78
CA ILE A 75 1.73 5.67 7.41
C ILE A 75 2.40 5.02 8.63
N ASP A 76 2.37 5.68 9.78
CA ASP A 76 3.01 5.19 11.02
C ASP A 76 2.28 3.97 11.62
N GLN A 77 0.97 3.80 11.37
CA GLN A 77 0.22 2.62 11.81
C GLN A 77 0.46 1.37 10.97
N ILE A 78 1.08 1.50 9.80
CA ILE A 78 1.37 0.37 8.90
C ILE A 78 2.77 -0.21 9.15
N LYS A 79 3.68 0.61 9.70
CA LYS A 79 5.02 0.21 10.14
C LYS A 79 4.96 -0.48 11.50
#